data_AF-A0AA51Q546-F1
#
_entry.id   AF-A0AA51Q546-F1
#
_cell.length_a   1.000
_cell.length_b   1.000
_cell.length_c   1.000
_cell.angle_alpha   90.00
_cell.angle_beta   90.00
_cell.angle_gamma   90.00
#
_symmetry.space_group_name_H-M   'P 1'
#
loop_
_entity.id
_entity.type
_entity.pdbx_description
1 polymer ?
#
loop_
_entity_poly.entity_id
_entity_poly.type
_entity_poly.pdbx_seq_one_letter_code
_entity_poly.pdbx_strand_id
1 'polypeptide(L)'
;MNKIRSYLKNNDINGSIAVMSGNKLIVNEGNGFADFEKKIRNHPETTFPIASITKSLVATSFMQLEERGLVNLQDPVSKYIDHFPNGENITIQHLLTNTSGIRRLHSIRKNSTPKDIIEEIKKRLSVFKQGPGGITKTLIIWY
;
A
#
# COMPACT_ATOMS: atom_id res chain seq x y z
N MET A 1 -16.10 1.57 27.38
CA MET A 1 -17.04 1.79 26.26
C MET A 1 -17.43 3.26 26.09
N ASN A 2 -18.10 3.88 27.07
CA ASN A 2 -18.59 5.27 26.94
C ASN A 2 -17.50 6.31 26.62
N LYS A 3 -16.29 6.18 27.18
CA LYS A 3 -15.18 7.11 26.91
C LYS A 3 -14.76 7.16 25.43
N ILE A 4 -14.79 6.02 24.73
CA ILE A 4 -14.43 5.95 23.29
C ILE A 4 -15.49 6.66 22.46
N ARG A 5 -16.77 6.37 22.69
CA ARG A 5 -17.89 7.06 22.01
C ARG A 5 -17.87 8.56 22.25
N SER A 6 -17.66 8.99 23.50
CA SER A 6 -17.52 10.41 23.84
C SER A 6 -16.31 11.03 23.15
N TYR A 7 -15.17 10.34 23.08
CA TYR A 7 -13.99 10.83 22.36
C TYR A 7 -14.26 11.03 20.87
N LEU A 8 -14.89 10.05 20.20
CA LEU A 8 -15.19 10.15 18.76
C LEU A 8 -16.13 11.32 18.46
N LYS A 9 -17.16 11.52 19.29
CA LYS A 9 -18.10 12.65 19.14
C LYS A 9 -17.46 14.00 19.45
N ASN A 10 -16.72 14.09 20.56
CA ASN A 10 -16.15 15.36 21.03
C ASN A 10 -14.99 15.87 20.17
N ASN A 11 -14.42 15.02 19.31
CA ASN A 11 -13.33 15.37 18.40
C ASN A 11 -13.75 15.28 16.92
N ASP A 12 -15.05 15.22 16.64
CA ASP A 12 -15.61 15.19 15.27
C ASP A 12 -14.99 14.11 14.36
N ILE A 13 -14.66 12.95 14.93
CA ILE A 13 -14.00 11.86 14.19
C ILE A 13 -15.03 11.15 13.32
N ASN A 14 -14.98 11.34 12.01
CA ASN A 14 -15.88 10.66 11.06
C ASN A 14 -15.24 9.38 10.51
N GLY A 15 -15.83 8.21 10.77
CA GLY A 15 -15.32 6.92 10.29
C GLY A 15 -15.85 5.74 11.09
N SER A 16 -15.12 4.62 11.11
CA SER A 16 -15.45 3.45 11.93
C SER A 16 -14.28 3.03 12.82
N ILE A 17 -14.59 2.42 13.97
CA ILE A 17 -13.61 1.94 14.96
C ILE A 17 -13.90 0.48 15.32
N ALA A 18 -12.82 -0.31 15.40
CA ALA A 18 -12.83 -1.64 15.99
C ALA A 18 -11.70 -1.75 17.01
N VAL A 19 -11.98 -2.35 18.17
CA VAL A 19 -10.97 -2.62 19.21
C VAL A 19 -11.12 -4.06 19.67
N MET A 20 -10.02 -4.81 19.62
CA MET A 20 -9.92 -6.17 20.12
C MET A 20 -9.08 -6.22 21.40
N SER A 21 -9.48 -7.08 22.34
CA SER A 21 -8.70 -7.43 23.52
C SER A 21 -8.62 -8.95 23.59
N GLY A 22 -7.41 -9.49 23.40
CA GLY A 22 -7.24 -10.90 23.06
C GLY A 22 -8.07 -11.26 21.82
N ASN A 23 -8.87 -12.32 21.92
CA ASN A 23 -9.75 -12.77 20.83
C ASN A 23 -11.16 -12.17 20.90
N LYS A 24 -11.39 -11.17 21.77
CA LYS A 24 -12.71 -10.56 21.95
C LYS A 24 -12.76 -9.19 21.29
N LEU A 25 -13.71 -9.01 20.38
CA LEU A 25 -14.09 -7.70 19.86
C LEU A 25 -14.85 -6.94 20.95
N ILE A 26 -14.23 -5.90 21.49
CA ILE A 26 -14.80 -5.11 22.59
C ILE A 26 -15.42 -3.80 22.11
N VAL A 27 -15.04 -3.30 20.93
CA VAL A 27 -15.66 -2.14 20.25
C VAL A 27 -15.79 -2.47 18.77
N ASN A 28 -16.92 -2.14 18.16
CA ASN A 28 -17.15 -2.26 16.72
C ASN A 28 -18.27 -1.31 16.29
N GLU A 29 -17.93 -0.08 15.91
CA GLU A 29 -18.91 1.00 15.74
C GLU A 29 -18.55 1.96 14.61
N GLY A 30 -19.56 2.56 13.98
CA GLY A 30 -19.41 3.70 13.08
C GLY A 30 -19.76 5.03 13.75
N ASN A 31 -19.08 6.11 13.37
CA ASN A 31 -19.36 7.49 13.78
C ASN A 31 -19.47 8.42 12.57
N GLY A 32 -20.47 9.30 12.57
CA GLY A 32 -20.74 10.23 11.48
C GLY A 32 -21.29 9.55 10.20
N PHE A 33 -20.90 10.04 9.04
CA PHE A 33 -21.44 9.70 7.73
C PHE A 33 -20.41 9.07 6.79
N ALA A 34 -20.79 8.01 6.10
CA ALA A 34 -20.08 7.45 4.96
C ALA A 34 -20.30 8.31 3.69
N ASP A 35 -21.48 8.92 3.58
CA ASP A 35 -21.86 9.87 2.54
C ASP A 35 -22.64 11.01 3.19
N PHE A 36 -22.05 12.21 3.18
CA PHE A 36 -22.65 13.40 3.81
C PHE A 36 -23.87 13.91 3.04
N GLU A 37 -23.85 13.85 1.70
CA GLU A 37 -24.93 14.36 0.85
C GLU A 37 -26.15 13.46 0.95
N LYS A 38 -25.95 12.15 0.86
CA LYS A 38 -27.01 11.14 0.97
C LYS A 38 -27.37 10.80 2.41
N LYS A 39 -26.68 11.42 3.39
CA LYS A 39 -26.85 11.18 4.83
C LYS A 39 -26.72 9.69 5.21
N ILE A 40 -25.85 8.95 4.53
CA ILE A 40 -25.57 7.54 4.83
C ILE A 40 -24.62 7.49 6.02
N ARG A 41 -25.01 6.81 7.10
CA ARG A 41 -24.21 6.70 8.33
C ARG A 41 -23.08 5.70 8.15
N ASN A 42 -21.94 5.98 8.79
CA ASN A 42 -20.93 4.93 9.00
C ASN A 42 -21.51 3.84 9.91
N HIS A 43 -21.16 2.60 9.61
CA HIS A 43 -21.45 1.42 10.41
C HIS A 43 -20.23 0.48 10.36
N PRO A 44 -20.19 -0.59 11.19
CA PRO A 44 -19.05 -1.50 11.24
C PRO A 44 -18.62 -2.10 9.89
N GLU A 45 -19.56 -2.31 8.98
CA GLU A 45 -19.33 -2.90 7.66
C GLU A 45 -19.06 -1.85 6.57
N THR A 46 -18.98 -0.56 6.90
CA THR A 46 -18.61 0.48 5.94
C THR A 46 -17.18 0.27 5.44
N THR A 47 -16.99 0.23 4.12
CA THR A 47 -15.68 0.05 3.49
C THR A 47 -14.96 1.38 3.28
N PHE A 48 -13.65 1.41 3.52
CA PHE A 48 -12.81 2.58 3.32
C PHE A 48 -11.58 2.25 2.44
N PRO A 49 -11.13 3.18 1.59
CA PRO A 49 -9.80 3.06 0.99
C PRO A 49 -8.72 3.20 2.08
N ILE A 50 -7.94 2.13 2.30
CA ILE A 50 -6.95 2.06 3.40
C ILE A 50 -5.55 2.57 3.01
N ALA A 51 -5.38 3.05 1.78
CA ALA A 51 -4.16 3.59 1.21
C ALA A 51 -2.91 2.74 1.49
N SER A 52 -1.89 3.32 2.11
CA SER A 52 -0.60 2.64 2.29
C SER A 52 -0.64 1.47 3.25
N ILE A 53 -1.74 1.26 3.99
CA ILE A 53 -1.94 0.03 4.78
C ILE A 53 -1.96 -1.21 3.87
N THR A 54 -2.39 -1.07 2.61
CA THR A 54 -2.35 -2.14 1.60
C THR A 54 -0.94 -2.73 1.41
N LYS A 55 0.13 -1.97 1.66
CA LYS A 55 1.51 -2.46 1.50
C LYS A 55 1.86 -3.61 2.45
N SER A 56 1.32 -3.60 3.67
CA SER A 56 1.55 -4.68 4.64
C SER A 56 0.92 -5.99 4.15
N LEU A 57 -0.24 -5.91 3.48
CA LEU A 57 -0.88 -7.09 2.88
C LEU A 57 -0.07 -7.64 1.70
N VAL A 58 0.44 -6.77 0.83
CA VAL A 58 1.31 -7.17 -0.28
C VAL A 58 2.60 -7.78 0.25
N ALA A 59 3.26 -7.15 1.22
CA ALA A 59 4.48 -7.69 1.84
C ALA A 59 4.25 -9.06 2.47
N THR A 60 3.14 -9.24 3.21
CA THR A 60 2.75 -10.55 3.78
C THR A 60 2.56 -11.61 2.68
N SER A 61 1.94 -11.24 1.55
CA SER A 61 1.74 -12.15 0.42
C SER A 61 3.08 -12.61 -0.17
N PHE A 62 4.05 -11.70 -0.29
CA PHE A 62 5.41 -12.05 -0.74
C PHE A 62 6.16 -12.94 0.27
N MET A 63 6.02 -12.68 1.57
CA MET A 63 6.58 -13.58 2.60
C MET A 63 6.03 -14.99 2.49
N GLN A 64 4.71 -15.14 2.29
CA GLN A 64 4.07 -16.45 2.09
C GLN A 64 4.55 -17.15 0.80
N LEU A 65 4.84 -16.40 -0.26
CA LEU A 65 5.41 -16.96 -1.49
C LEU A 65 6.87 -17.41 -1.28
N GLU A 66 7.64 -16.67 -0.49
CA GLU A 66 9.01 -17.05 -0.12
C GLU A 66 9.05 -18.31 0.74
N GLU A 67 8.19 -18.42 1.76
CA GLU A 67 8.05 -19.62 2.59
C GLU A 67 7.72 -20.87 1.77
N ARG A 68 7.00 -20.72 0.65
CA ARG A 68 6.67 -21.80 -0.28
C ARG A 68 7.76 -22.08 -1.31
N GLY A 69 8.87 -21.32 -1.29
CA GLY A 69 9.95 -21.41 -2.28
C GLY A 69 9.58 -20.94 -3.68
N LEU A 70 8.49 -20.17 -3.83
CA LEU A 70 8.01 -19.67 -5.13
C LEU A 70 8.68 -18.36 -5.55
N VAL A 71 9.24 -17.63 -4.59
CA VAL A 71 9.97 -16.38 -4.77
C VAL A 71 11.14 -16.39 -3.78
N ASN A 72 12.25 -15.73 -4.09
CA ASN A 72 13.26 -15.38 -3.10
C ASN A 72 13.31 -13.85 -3.02
N LEU A 73 13.18 -13.26 -1.82
CA LEU A 73 13.16 -11.81 -1.69
C LEU A 73 14.46 -11.13 -2.13
N GLN A 74 15.56 -11.88 -2.18
CA GLN A 74 16.86 -11.46 -2.69
C GLN A 74 17.02 -11.63 -4.20
N ASP A 75 16.02 -12.19 -4.88
CA ASP A 75 16.05 -12.23 -6.33
C ASP A 75 16.07 -10.82 -6.91
N PRO A 76 16.89 -10.57 -7.95
CA PRO A 76 16.86 -9.31 -8.68
C PRO A 76 15.55 -9.17 -9.44
N VAL A 77 15.09 -7.93 -9.62
CA VAL A 77 13.87 -7.61 -10.37
C VAL A 77 13.99 -8.06 -11.83
N SER A 78 15.20 -8.07 -12.39
CA SER A 78 15.46 -8.56 -13.76
C SER A 78 15.08 -10.02 -13.97
N LYS A 79 15.00 -10.84 -12.90
CA LYS A 79 14.49 -12.22 -12.97
C LYS A 79 13.01 -12.28 -13.37
N TYR A 80 12.23 -11.24 -13.06
CA TYR A 80 10.78 -11.20 -13.26
C TYR A 80 10.34 -10.18 -14.31
N ILE A 81 11.16 -9.18 -14.57
CA ILE A 81 10.87 -8.09 -15.50
C ILE A 81 12.08 -7.87 -16.41
N ASP A 82 11.99 -8.39 -17.64
CA ASP A 82 13.04 -8.24 -18.63
C ASP A 82 13.36 -6.77 -18.90
N HIS A 83 14.64 -6.48 -19.08
CA HIS A 83 15.17 -5.16 -19.41
C HIS A 83 14.78 -4.05 -18.42
N PHE A 84 14.58 -4.38 -17.14
CA PHE A 84 14.37 -3.37 -16.11
C PHE A 84 15.67 -2.60 -15.83
N PRO A 85 15.71 -1.26 -15.95
CA PRO A 85 16.92 -0.49 -15.69
C PRO A 85 17.44 -0.69 -14.27
N ASN A 86 18.71 -1.04 -14.15
CA ASN A 86 19.35 -1.42 -12.88
C ASN A 86 18.70 -2.64 -12.18
N GLY A 87 17.95 -3.46 -12.92
CA GLY A 87 17.18 -4.60 -12.40
C GLY A 87 18.02 -5.67 -11.71
N GLU A 88 19.29 -5.83 -12.07
CA GLU A 88 20.24 -6.74 -11.43
C GLU A 88 20.59 -6.33 -9.99
N ASN A 89 20.49 -5.04 -9.66
CA ASN A 89 20.86 -4.51 -8.33
C ASN A 89 19.64 -4.20 -7.45
N ILE A 90 18.43 -4.22 -8.01
CA ILE A 90 17.19 -3.99 -7.27
C ILE A 90 16.58 -5.35 -6.96
N THR A 91 16.43 -5.70 -5.69
CA THR A 91 15.79 -6.95 -5.27
C THR A 91 14.30 -6.74 -5.00
N ILE A 92 13.54 -7.83 -4.88
CA ILE A 92 12.15 -7.78 -4.39
C ILE A 92 12.11 -7.12 -3.00
N GLN A 93 13.05 -7.45 -2.11
CA GLN A 93 13.14 -6.85 -0.78
C GLN A 93 13.20 -5.31 -0.88
N HIS A 94 14.03 -4.75 -1.75
CA HIS A 94 14.14 -3.31 -1.96
C HIS A 94 12.81 -2.65 -2.37
N LEU A 95 11.96 -3.36 -3.14
CA LEU A 95 10.63 -2.88 -3.51
C LEU A 95 9.69 -2.87 -2.31
N LEU A 96 9.66 -3.95 -1.52
CA LEU A 96 8.80 -4.08 -0.34
C LEU A 96 9.17 -3.09 0.77
N THR A 97 10.46 -2.77 0.92
CA THR A 97 10.96 -1.84 1.94
C THR A 97 11.09 -0.39 1.46
N ASN A 98 10.69 -0.08 0.23
CA ASN A 98 10.81 1.26 -0.37
C ASN A 98 12.26 1.79 -0.43
N THR A 99 13.26 0.91 -0.63
CA THR A 99 14.69 1.27 -0.68
C THR A 99 15.34 1.06 -2.05
N SER A 100 14.54 0.74 -3.07
CA SER A 100 14.98 0.51 -4.46
C SER A 100 15.59 1.73 -5.17
N GLY A 101 15.37 2.93 -4.65
CA GLY A 101 15.73 4.17 -5.34
C GLY A 101 14.75 4.55 -6.46
N ILE A 102 13.66 3.81 -6.69
CA ILE A 102 12.65 4.18 -7.70
C ILE A 102 11.82 5.36 -7.19
N ARG A 103 11.81 6.46 -7.96
CA ARG A 103 11.00 7.64 -7.65
C ARG A 103 9.54 7.46 -8.00
N ARG A 104 8.67 8.11 -7.21
CA ARG A 104 7.23 8.17 -7.44
C ARG A 104 6.92 8.71 -8.84
N LEU A 105 5.99 8.06 -9.53
CA LEU A 105 5.38 8.60 -10.75
C LEU A 105 4.36 9.68 -10.37
N HIS A 106 4.47 10.87 -10.96
CA HIS A 106 3.51 11.95 -10.70
C HIS A 106 2.32 11.95 -11.67
N SER A 107 2.36 11.14 -12.72
CA SER A 107 1.39 11.15 -13.81
C SER A 107 1.20 9.75 -14.40
N ILE A 108 0.44 8.90 -13.73
CA ILE A 108 -0.08 7.66 -14.32
C ILE A 108 -1.40 8.01 -15.02
N ARG A 109 -1.59 7.53 -16.26
CA ARG A 109 -2.83 7.75 -16.99
C ARG A 109 -3.95 6.95 -16.33
N LYS A 110 -5.16 7.52 -16.29
CA LYS A 110 -6.36 6.79 -15.88
C LYS A 110 -6.50 5.55 -16.78
N ASN A 111 -6.75 4.38 -16.18
CA ASN A 111 -6.84 3.06 -16.84
C ASN A 111 -5.51 2.46 -17.33
N SER A 112 -4.36 2.91 -16.85
CA SER A 112 -3.08 2.22 -17.11
C SER A 112 -3.09 0.79 -16.55
N THR A 113 -2.62 -0.16 -17.36
CA THR A 113 -2.37 -1.53 -16.93
C THR A 113 -1.06 -1.62 -16.13
N PRO A 114 -0.83 -2.71 -15.37
CA PRO A 114 0.47 -2.94 -14.73
C PRO A 114 1.64 -2.91 -15.71
N LYS A 115 1.46 -3.39 -16.95
CA LYS A 115 2.49 -3.32 -18.00
C LYS A 115 2.80 -1.88 -18.40
N ASP A 116 1.77 -1.04 -18.58
CA ASP A 116 1.97 0.37 -18.91
C ASP A 116 2.76 1.11 -17.82
N ILE A 117 2.47 0.78 -16.55
CA ILE A 117 3.18 1.35 -15.39
C ILE A 117 4.64 0.90 -15.39
N ILE A 118 4.91 -0.37 -15.64
CA ILE A 118 6.28 -0.90 -15.73
C ILE A 118 7.06 -0.19 -16.84
N GLU A 119 6.48 -0.04 -18.04
CA GLU A 119 7.15 0.62 -19.16
C GLU A 119 7.42 2.10 -18.89
N GLU A 120 6.51 2.82 -18.23
CA GLU A 120 6.74 4.20 -17.80
C GLU A 120 7.86 4.29 -16.74
N ILE A 121 7.93 3.34 -15.80
CA ILE A 121 9.03 3.27 -14.82
C ILE A 121 10.36 3.04 -15.56
N LYS A 122 10.43 2.05 -16.45
CA LYS A 122 11.63 1.76 -17.25
C LYS A 122 12.11 3.01 -18.00
N LYS A 123 11.20 3.68 -18.71
CA LYS A 123 11.50 4.90 -19.46
C LYS A 123 12.13 5.99 -18.58
N ARG A 124 11.63 6.21 -17.37
CA ARG A 124 12.16 7.22 -16.46
C ARG A 124 13.50 6.84 -15.85
N LEU A 125 13.69 5.57 -15.48
CA LEU A 125 14.95 5.09 -14.91
C LEU A 125 16.09 5.07 -15.93
N SER A 126 15.80 4.87 -17.21
CA SER A 126 16.81 4.98 -18.28
C SER A 126 17.39 6.39 -18.41
N VAL A 127 16.65 7.42 -17.99
CA VAL A 127 17.10 8.83 -18.01
C VAL A 127 17.85 9.20 -16.72
N PHE A 128 17.51 8.57 -15.59
CA PHE A 128 18.10 8.84 -14.28
C PHE A 128 18.60 7.54 -13.64
N LYS A 129 19.92 7.29 -13.69
CA LYS A 129 20.55 6.16 -12.98
C LYS A 129 20.26 6.28 -11.47
N GLN A 130 19.46 5.35 -10.95
CA GLN A 130 19.09 5.26 -9.54
C GLN A 130 19.40 3.83 -9.05
N GLY A 131 19.78 3.71 -7.79
CA GLY A 131 20.13 2.43 -7.17
C GLY A 131 19.71 2.34 -5.70
N PRO A 132 19.91 1.18 -5.07
CA PRO A 132 19.52 0.95 -3.70
C PRO A 132 20.23 1.92 -2.74
N GLY A 133 19.52 2.40 -1.72
CA GLY A 133 20.09 3.23 -0.65
C GLY A 133 19.61 4.69 -0.59
N GLY A 134 18.82 5.15 -1.56
CA GLY A 134 18.07 6.40 -1.44
C GLY A 134 16.74 6.18 -0.72
N ILE A 135 16.39 7.01 0.27
CA ILE A 135 15.01 7.07 0.81
C ILE A 135 14.13 7.75 -0.25
N THR A 136 13.87 7.08 -1.36
CA THR A 136 12.79 7.49 -2.25
C THR A 136 11.53 6.86 -1.70
N LYS A 137 10.53 7.68 -1.35
CA LYS A 137 9.16 7.20 -1.11
C LYS A 137 8.70 6.48 -2.39
N THR A 138 8.93 5.17 -2.45
CA THR A 138 8.54 4.28 -3.53
C THR A 138 7.05 4.03 -3.37
N LEU A 139 6.25 5.07 -3.60
CA LEU A 139 4.82 4.87 -3.77
C LEU A 139 4.64 4.31 -5.18
N ILE A 140 4.81 2.99 -5.33
CA ILE A 140 4.11 2.27 -6.40
C ILE A 140 2.63 2.54 -6.11
N ILE A 141 2.05 3.33 -7.00
CA ILE A 141 0.69 3.85 -6.89
C ILE A 141 -0.24 2.66 -6.96
N TRP A 142 -0.97 2.44 -5.87
CA TRP A 142 -2.21 1.70 -5.88
C TRP A 142 -3.28 2.74 -5.57
N TYR A 143 -3.81 3.37 -6.61
CA TYR A 143 -5.19 3.85 -6.81
C TYR A 143 -5.34 4.35 -8.25
#